data_AF-A0A936HH02-F1
#
_entry.id   AF-A0A936HH02-F1
#
_cell.length_a   1.000
_cell.length_b   1.000
_cell.length_c   1.000
_cell.angle_alpha   90.00
_cell.angle_beta   90.00
_cell.angle_gamma   90.00
#
_symmetry.space_group_name_H-M   'P 1'
#
loop_
_entity.id
_entity.type
_entity.pdbx_description
1 polymer ?
#
loop_
_entity_poly.entity_id
_entity_poly.type
_entity_poly.pdbx_seq_one_letter_code
_entity_poly.pdbx_strand_id
1 'polypeptide(L)'
;MVDLVGADIYNKSRTASHEQAQEFCVVSGVGVLVKSGVFAQFMLRQMWDSGVLLGAISSMLRNAVCATADDEEMRYIARDLMRFSMIEGILPPGRRREALIAYYEEIKCVGECQRNQFFWLQYAIARLSLHEYDAARNYLDTAYSLARKIPGFNTRQIDNQYARYLLENATYSNDRARSFSVWLDANKLLLMQMRKEKDNHYPYRVASAYKDYIEHFGESWDRRQIAAFRSACNTVIGNIGTLERHLAAHPHVQQCKAALQTVAWPNVGVAASYVSGSVENLIQLRGPTGRNNRTRIIARL
;
A
#
# COMPACT_ATOMS: atom_id res chain seq x y z
N MET A 1 37.56 19.80 -24.66
CA MET A 1 37.43 19.31 -23.27
C MET A 1 36.35 18.25 -23.31
N VAL A 2 36.74 16.99 -23.09
CA VAL A 2 35.87 15.81 -23.21
C VAL A 2 35.11 15.66 -21.91
N ASP A 3 33.78 15.55 -22.00
CA ASP A 3 32.87 15.50 -20.86
C ASP A 3 32.92 14.12 -20.17
N LEU A 4 32.79 14.12 -18.84
CA LEU A 4 33.28 13.08 -17.92
C LEU A 4 32.53 11.73 -17.96
N VAL A 5 31.71 11.47 -18.98
CA VAL A 5 30.90 10.25 -19.12
C VAL A 5 31.07 9.58 -20.49
N GLY A 6 31.82 10.17 -21.42
CA GLY A 6 32.18 9.51 -22.69
C GLY A 6 31.00 9.09 -23.58
N ALA A 7 29.79 9.58 -23.32
CA ALA A 7 28.63 9.37 -24.15
C ALA A 7 28.19 10.72 -24.76
N ASP A 8 28.17 10.77 -26.08
CA ASP A 8 27.63 11.88 -26.88
C ASP A 8 26.09 11.87 -26.81
N ILE A 9 25.51 12.10 -25.63
CA ILE A 9 24.05 12.08 -25.41
C ILE A 9 23.38 13.35 -25.96
N TYR A 10 24.17 14.36 -26.33
CA TYR A 10 23.70 15.66 -26.78
C TYR A 10 24.36 16.09 -28.08
N ASN A 11 24.18 15.29 -29.12
CA ASN A 11 24.22 15.84 -30.47
C ASN A 11 22.98 16.73 -30.69
N LYS A 12 23.00 17.92 -30.07
CA LYS A 12 21.89 18.90 -29.96
C LYS A 12 21.21 19.19 -31.30
N SER A 13 21.92 19.08 -32.42
CA SER A 13 21.39 19.32 -33.76
C SER A 13 20.58 18.13 -34.30
N ARG A 14 20.92 16.88 -33.96
CA ARG A 14 20.25 15.68 -34.48
C ARG A 14 18.93 15.37 -33.78
N THR A 15 18.88 15.48 -32.45
CA THR A 15 17.65 15.25 -31.66
C THR A 15 16.63 16.37 -31.85
N ALA A 16 17.07 17.62 -32.03
CA ALA A 16 16.17 18.75 -32.30
C ALA A 16 15.53 18.68 -33.70
N SER A 17 16.15 17.95 -34.65
CA SER A 17 15.71 17.87 -36.04
C SER A 17 14.94 16.58 -36.38
N HIS A 18 14.83 15.64 -35.44
CA HIS A 18 14.17 14.35 -35.67
C HIS A 18 12.67 14.48 -35.36
N GLU A 19 11.82 14.32 -36.36
CA GLU A 19 10.36 14.50 -36.26
C GLU A 19 9.75 13.67 -35.10
N GLN A 20 10.17 12.42 -34.98
CA GLN A 20 9.74 11.50 -33.91
C GLN A 20 10.20 11.93 -32.51
N ALA A 21 11.35 12.59 -32.37
CA ALA A 21 11.83 13.06 -31.07
C ALA A 21 11.04 14.30 -30.60
N GLN A 22 10.58 15.14 -31.55
CA GLN A 22 9.75 16.31 -31.27
C GLN A 22 8.35 15.96 -30.74
N GLU A 23 7.86 14.74 -30.97
CA GLU A 23 6.63 14.21 -30.37
C GLU A 23 6.76 14.07 -28.84
N PHE A 24 7.96 13.72 -28.35
CA PHE A 24 8.18 13.41 -26.94
C PHE A 24 8.81 14.57 -26.15
N CYS A 25 9.66 15.38 -26.77
CA CYS A 25 10.29 16.52 -26.12
C CYS A 25 10.58 17.68 -27.08
N VAL A 26 10.63 18.89 -26.53
CA VAL A 26 11.10 20.10 -27.21
C VAL A 26 12.38 20.54 -26.53
N VAL A 27 13.48 20.48 -27.27
CA VAL A 27 14.78 20.96 -26.81
C VAL A 27 14.91 22.41 -27.26
N SER A 28 14.90 23.34 -26.32
CA SER A 28 15.18 24.76 -26.56
C SER A 28 16.59 25.10 -26.06
N GLY A 29 17.10 26.27 -26.42
CA GLY A 29 18.40 26.75 -25.92
C GLY A 29 18.48 26.89 -24.39
N VAL A 30 17.34 26.86 -23.69
CA VAL A 30 17.23 27.09 -22.24
C VAL A 30 16.85 25.79 -21.48
N GLY A 31 16.47 24.72 -22.17
CA GLY A 31 16.15 23.45 -21.51
C GLY A 31 15.41 22.44 -22.38
N VAL A 32 15.01 21.33 -21.75
CA VAL A 32 14.21 20.28 -22.39
C VAL A 32 12.80 20.29 -21.79
N LEU A 33 11.80 20.61 -22.61
CA LEU A 33 10.40 20.47 -22.24
C LEU A 33 9.90 19.09 -22.68
N VAL A 34 9.54 18.24 -21.73
CA VAL A 34 8.98 16.91 -22.04
C VAL A 34 7.46 17.01 -22.18
N LYS A 35 6.92 16.51 -23.30
CA LYS A 35 5.47 16.53 -23.59
C LYS A 35 4.72 15.32 -23.05
N SER A 36 5.41 14.18 -22.94
CA SER A 36 4.81 12.90 -22.51
C SER A 36 5.22 12.54 -21.09
N GLY A 37 4.26 12.32 -20.20
CA GLY A 37 4.52 11.88 -18.82
C GLY A 37 5.24 10.52 -18.75
N VAL A 38 4.96 9.61 -19.69
CA VAL A 38 5.65 8.31 -19.79
C VAL A 38 7.12 8.51 -20.16
N PHE A 39 7.38 9.39 -21.14
CA PHE A 39 8.75 9.71 -21.52
C PHE A 39 9.48 10.45 -20.40
N ALA A 40 8.82 11.40 -19.71
CA ALA A 40 9.40 12.09 -18.56
C ALA A 40 9.80 11.09 -17.46
N GLN A 41 8.91 10.16 -17.12
CA GLN A 41 9.20 9.13 -16.13
C GLN A 41 10.36 8.21 -16.57
N PHE A 42 10.39 7.82 -17.85
CA PHE A 42 11.50 7.05 -18.40
C PHE A 42 12.83 7.79 -18.28
N MET A 43 12.86 9.06 -18.69
CA MET A 43 14.05 9.91 -18.60
C MET A 43 14.51 10.02 -17.15
N LEU A 44 13.60 10.31 -16.21
CA LEU A 44 13.90 10.41 -14.77
C LEU A 44 14.55 9.14 -14.21
N ARG A 45 14.09 7.96 -14.65
CA ARG A 45 14.63 6.67 -14.21
C ARG A 45 15.99 6.32 -14.81
N GLN A 46 16.29 6.80 -16.02
CA GLN A 46 17.45 6.34 -16.79
C GLN A 46 18.61 7.33 -16.82
N MET A 47 18.35 8.62 -16.72
CA MET A 47 19.35 9.64 -17.04
C MET A 47 19.98 10.31 -15.82
N TRP A 48 19.33 10.30 -14.66
CA TRP A 48 19.80 11.04 -13.48
C TRP A 48 20.23 10.12 -12.35
N ASP A 49 21.31 10.55 -11.68
CA ASP A 49 21.71 9.95 -10.41
C ASP A 49 20.61 10.14 -9.36
N SER A 50 20.45 9.13 -8.50
CA SER A 50 19.41 9.13 -7.48
C SER A 50 19.58 10.30 -6.50
N GLY A 51 20.80 10.68 -6.13
CA GLY A 51 21.02 11.81 -5.23
C GLY A 51 20.59 13.15 -5.81
N VAL A 52 20.89 13.40 -7.09
CA VAL A 52 20.45 14.62 -7.80
C VAL A 52 18.93 14.66 -7.90
N LEU A 53 18.32 13.54 -8.27
CA LEU A 53 16.86 13.43 -8.36
C LEU A 53 16.20 13.70 -7.00
N LEU A 54 16.69 13.06 -5.93
CA LEU A 54 16.18 13.24 -4.57
C LEU A 54 16.28 14.70 -4.11
N GLY A 55 17.44 15.33 -4.30
CA GLY A 55 17.62 16.75 -3.95
C GLY A 55 16.64 17.67 -4.68
N ALA A 56 16.37 17.40 -5.96
CA ALA A 56 15.41 18.16 -6.75
C ALA A 56 13.98 17.99 -6.23
N ILE A 57 13.50 16.75 -6.09
CA ILE A 57 12.11 16.49 -5.65
C ILE A 57 11.86 16.89 -4.19
N SER A 58 12.86 16.80 -3.31
CA SER A 58 12.77 17.30 -1.94
C SER A 58 12.68 18.83 -1.90
N SER A 59 13.41 19.53 -2.77
CA SER A 59 13.31 20.99 -2.90
C SER A 59 11.97 21.42 -3.51
N MET A 60 11.47 20.68 -4.50
CA MET A 60 10.13 20.89 -5.05
C MET A 60 9.06 20.74 -3.98
N LEU A 61 9.14 19.69 -3.14
CA LEU A 61 8.19 19.49 -2.04
C LEU A 61 8.27 20.64 -1.03
N ARG A 62 9.48 21.07 -0.63
CA ARG A 62 9.65 22.21 0.30
C ARG A 62 8.98 23.47 -0.24
N ASN A 63 9.21 23.79 -1.51
CA ASN A 63 8.61 24.97 -2.14
C ASN A 63 7.08 24.83 -2.25
N ALA A 64 6.59 23.67 -2.69
CA ALA A 64 5.17 23.40 -2.84
C ALA A 64 4.44 23.51 -1.50
N VAL A 65 4.98 22.92 -0.43
CA VAL A 65 4.42 22.98 0.93
C VAL A 65 4.24 24.43 1.40
N CYS A 66 5.25 25.29 1.19
CA CYS A 66 5.18 26.71 1.56
C CYS A 66 4.07 27.48 0.82
N ALA A 67 3.71 27.06 -0.39
CA ALA A 67 2.69 27.72 -1.23
C ALA A 67 1.29 27.08 -1.15
N THR A 68 1.10 25.98 -0.41
CA THR A 68 -0.18 25.23 -0.40
C THR A 68 -1.40 25.97 0.14
N ALA A 69 -1.19 27.03 0.93
CA ALA A 69 -2.28 27.83 1.48
C ALA A 69 -3.00 28.60 0.36
N ASP A 70 -2.20 29.16 -0.56
CA ASP A 70 -2.66 30.11 -1.57
C ASP A 70 -2.82 29.48 -2.97
N ASP A 71 -2.25 28.29 -3.18
CA ASP A 71 -2.20 27.64 -4.48
C ASP A 71 -2.65 26.16 -4.41
N GLU A 72 -3.75 25.85 -5.13
CA GLU A 72 -4.32 24.51 -5.21
C GLU A 72 -3.44 23.55 -6.03
N GLU A 73 -2.76 24.03 -7.08
CA GLU A 73 -1.81 23.22 -7.85
C GLU A 73 -0.62 22.83 -6.98
N MET A 74 -0.10 23.75 -6.17
CA MET A 74 0.98 23.44 -5.21
C MET A 74 0.54 22.42 -4.17
N ARG A 75 -0.73 22.47 -3.74
CA ARG A 75 -1.33 21.46 -2.86
C ARG A 75 -1.42 20.08 -3.52
N TYR A 76 -1.74 20.04 -4.81
CA TYR A 76 -1.74 18.81 -5.60
C TYR A 76 -0.32 18.25 -5.74
N ILE A 77 0.64 19.09 -6.11
CA ILE A 77 2.06 18.72 -6.27
C ILE A 77 2.63 18.18 -4.95
N ALA A 78 2.42 18.89 -3.84
CA ALA A 78 2.89 18.44 -2.53
C ALA A 78 2.31 17.07 -2.16
N ARG A 79 1.02 16.85 -2.43
CA ARG A 79 0.35 15.56 -2.20
C ARG A 79 0.98 14.45 -3.04
N ASP A 80 1.24 14.68 -4.32
CA ASP A 80 1.82 13.69 -5.22
C ASP A 80 3.27 13.36 -4.84
N LEU A 81 4.06 14.36 -4.45
CA LEU A 81 5.44 14.17 -3.97
C LEU A 81 5.51 13.39 -2.65
N MET A 82 4.43 13.36 -1.85
CA MET A 82 4.38 12.50 -0.66
C MET A 82 3.99 11.03 -0.99
N ARG A 83 3.42 10.74 -2.17
CA ARG A 83 2.88 9.41 -2.50
C ARG A 83 3.96 8.42 -2.87
N PHE A 84 3.92 7.25 -2.24
CA PHE A 84 4.88 6.17 -2.47
C PHE A 84 4.92 5.75 -3.94
N SER A 85 3.76 5.53 -4.56
CA SER A 85 3.69 5.07 -5.95
C SER A 85 4.29 6.07 -6.95
N MET A 86 4.23 7.36 -6.63
CA MET A 86 4.83 8.41 -7.46
C MET A 86 6.36 8.35 -7.33
N ILE A 87 6.87 8.33 -6.10
CA ILE A 87 8.30 8.31 -5.80
C ILE A 87 8.95 7.02 -6.31
N GLU A 88 8.39 5.86 -5.99
CA GLU A 88 8.81 4.58 -6.54
C GLU A 88 8.79 4.61 -8.08
N GLY A 89 7.78 5.27 -8.63
CA GLY A 89 7.59 5.44 -10.05
C GLY A 89 8.67 6.27 -10.74
N ILE A 90 9.40 7.16 -10.08
CA ILE A 90 10.43 7.99 -10.71
C ILE A 90 11.86 7.55 -10.36
N LEU A 91 12.02 6.72 -9.31
CA LEU A 91 13.33 6.28 -8.86
C LEU A 91 13.97 5.21 -9.78
N PRO A 92 15.27 5.34 -10.09
CA PRO A 92 16.03 4.30 -10.78
C PRO A 92 15.97 2.95 -10.05
N PRO A 93 15.90 1.81 -10.75
CA PRO A 93 15.72 0.50 -10.12
C PRO A 93 16.91 0.04 -9.27
N GLY A 94 18.15 0.38 -9.64
CA GLY A 94 19.36 -0.18 -9.04
C GLY A 94 19.69 0.23 -7.60
N ARG A 95 19.08 1.31 -7.08
CA ARG A 95 19.28 1.83 -5.69
C ARG A 95 17.98 2.30 -5.05
N ARG A 96 16.87 1.68 -5.47
CA ARG A 96 15.52 2.12 -5.09
C ARG A 96 15.28 2.04 -3.58
N ARG A 97 15.82 1.03 -2.91
CA ARG A 97 15.68 0.84 -1.45
C ARG A 97 16.25 2.02 -0.69
N GLU A 98 17.53 2.31 -0.89
CA GLU A 98 18.25 3.38 -0.20
C GLU A 98 17.63 4.73 -0.54
N ALA A 99 17.25 4.95 -1.80
CA ALA A 99 16.67 6.20 -2.25
C ALA A 99 15.27 6.46 -1.65
N LEU A 100 14.40 5.44 -1.57
CA LEU A 100 13.10 5.56 -0.92
C LEU A 100 13.24 5.93 0.56
N ILE A 101 14.12 5.24 1.27
CA ILE A 101 14.37 5.50 2.69
C ILE A 101 14.91 6.92 2.87
N ALA A 102 15.96 7.28 2.13
CA ALA A 102 16.58 8.59 2.21
C ALA A 102 15.57 9.71 1.93
N TYR A 103 14.72 9.55 0.91
CA TYR A 103 13.69 10.52 0.58
C TYR A 103 12.73 10.77 1.73
N TYR A 104 12.09 9.71 2.23
CA TYR A 104 11.09 9.84 3.30
C TYR A 104 11.72 10.31 4.62
N GLU A 105 12.95 9.90 4.93
CA GLU A 105 13.70 10.44 6.08
C GLU A 105 13.98 11.93 5.94
N GLU A 106 14.30 12.42 4.74
CA GLU A 106 14.54 13.83 4.48
C GLU A 106 13.25 14.65 4.61
N ILE A 107 12.17 14.19 3.96
CA ILE A 107 10.93 14.99 3.86
C ILE A 107 10.06 14.92 5.10
N LYS A 108 10.31 13.99 6.04
CA LYS A 108 9.50 13.88 7.27
C LYS A 108 9.45 15.17 8.06
N CYS A 109 10.50 15.99 8.04
CA CYS A 109 10.58 17.26 8.76
C CYS A 109 10.12 18.48 7.94
N VAL A 110 9.62 18.28 6.72
CA VAL A 110 9.22 19.38 5.83
C VAL A 110 7.78 19.83 6.14
N GLY A 111 7.63 21.07 6.59
CA GLY A 111 6.35 21.69 6.92
C GLY A 111 5.47 20.81 7.80
N GLU A 112 4.22 20.58 7.39
CA GLU A 112 3.24 19.83 8.18
C GLU A 112 3.31 18.29 7.98
N CYS A 113 4.35 17.76 7.30
CA CYS A 113 4.47 16.32 7.04
C CYS A 113 4.42 15.48 8.33
N GLN A 114 5.09 15.92 9.41
CA GLN A 114 5.06 15.22 10.71
C GLN A 114 3.66 15.09 11.30
N ARG A 115 2.75 16.01 10.97
CA ARG A 115 1.37 16.04 11.49
C ARG A 115 0.36 15.44 10.51
N ASN A 116 0.81 15.01 9.33
CA ASN A 116 -0.04 14.48 8.28
C ASN A 116 -0.12 12.94 8.34
N GLN A 117 -1.29 12.40 8.67
CA GLN A 117 -1.52 10.95 8.73
C GLN A 117 -1.28 10.24 7.38
N PHE A 118 -1.53 10.90 6.25
CA PHE A 118 -1.30 10.30 4.94
C PHE A 118 0.19 10.23 4.61
N PHE A 119 1.00 11.19 5.06
CA PHE A 119 2.45 11.10 4.93
C PHE A 119 2.98 9.83 5.61
N TRP A 120 2.63 9.62 6.87
CA TRP A 120 3.05 8.43 7.62
C TRP A 120 2.51 7.13 7.03
N LEU A 121 1.29 7.15 6.48
CA LEU A 121 0.75 6.00 5.74
C LEU A 121 1.60 5.69 4.50
N GLN A 122 1.94 6.69 3.69
CA GLN A 122 2.77 6.48 2.49
C GLN A 122 4.17 5.99 2.86
N TYR A 123 4.73 6.51 3.96
CA TYR A 123 6.01 6.04 4.44
C TYR A 123 5.95 4.59 4.95
N ALA A 124 4.87 4.22 5.65
CA ALA A 124 4.63 2.83 6.01
C ALA A 124 4.53 1.91 4.79
N ILE A 125 3.85 2.33 3.72
CA ILE A 125 3.77 1.57 2.47
C ILE A 125 5.16 1.36 1.86
N ALA A 126 6.01 2.38 1.88
CA ALA A 126 7.39 2.28 1.42
C ALA A 126 8.21 1.27 2.25
N ARG A 127 8.06 1.27 3.58
CA ARG A 127 8.72 0.27 4.44
C ARG A 127 8.16 -1.14 4.21
N LEU A 128 6.86 -1.28 4.00
CA LEU A 128 6.22 -2.57 3.64
C LEU A 128 6.75 -3.11 2.31
N SER A 129 6.92 -2.28 1.27
CA SER A 129 7.46 -2.73 -0.01
C SER A 129 8.93 -3.18 0.08
N LEU A 130 9.63 -2.81 1.15
CA LEU A 130 11.02 -3.19 1.43
C LEU A 130 11.12 -4.35 2.44
N HIS A 131 9.98 -4.93 2.85
CA HIS A 131 9.88 -5.97 3.89
C HIS A 131 10.43 -5.53 5.26
N GLU A 132 10.40 -4.23 5.56
CA GLU A 132 10.86 -3.64 6.82
C GLU A 132 9.68 -3.48 7.79
N TYR A 133 9.20 -4.62 8.28
CA TYR A 133 7.94 -4.72 9.01
C TYR A 133 7.92 -3.94 10.33
N ASP A 134 9.01 -3.93 11.11
CA ASP A 134 9.09 -3.18 12.36
C ASP A 134 8.94 -1.66 12.13
N ALA A 135 9.65 -1.13 11.12
CA ALA A 135 9.56 0.27 10.74
C ALA A 135 8.16 0.60 10.19
N ALA A 136 7.62 -0.26 9.31
CA ALA A 136 6.27 -0.12 8.79
C ALA A 136 5.22 -0.06 9.91
N ARG A 137 5.37 -0.90 10.93
CA ARG A 137 4.47 -0.93 12.09
C ARG A 137 4.46 0.41 12.84
N ASN A 138 5.63 0.94 13.15
CA ASN A 138 5.76 2.22 13.85
C ASN A 138 5.09 3.37 13.07
N TYR A 139 5.23 3.37 11.74
CA TYR A 139 4.63 4.40 10.89
C TYR A 139 3.11 4.23 10.72
N LEU A 140 2.60 2.99 10.65
CA LEU A 140 1.15 2.74 10.70
C LEU A 140 0.55 3.20 12.04
N ASP A 141 1.21 2.91 13.16
CA ASP A 141 0.76 3.33 14.49
C ASP A 141 0.75 4.86 14.61
N THR A 142 1.75 5.53 14.03
CA THR A 142 1.81 7.00 13.95
C THR A 142 0.65 7.55 13.10
N ALA A 143 0.40 6.97 11.92
CA ALA A 143 -0.71 7.35 11.05
C ALA A 143 -2.06 7.22 11.77
N TYR A 144 -2.29 6.09 12.46
CA TYR A 144 -3.47 5.90 13.30
C TYR A 144 -3.57 6.93 14.43
N SER A 145 -2.45 7.24 15.08
CA SER A 145 -2.43 8.21 16.18
C SER A 145 -2.79 9.62 15.73
N LEU A 146 -2.40 10.01 14.52
CA LEU A 146 -2.77 11.30 13.93
C LEU A 146 -4.23 11.28 13.46
N ALA A 147 -4.66 10.22 12.77
CA ALA A 147 -6.03 10.02 12.33
C ALA A 147 -7.04 10.12 13.49
N ARG A 148 -6.72 9.54 14.67
CA ARG A 148 -7.59 9.61 15.86
C ARG A 148 -7.81 11.03 16.39
N LYS A 149 -6.91 11.97 16.09
CA LYS A 149 -7.04 13.38 16.51
C LYS A 149 -8.03 14.15 15.63
N ILE A 150 -8.44 13.59 14.49
CA ILE A 150 -9.33 14.22 13.52
C ILE A 150 -10.75 13.64 13.71
N PRO A 151 -11.72 14.43 14.19
CA PRO A 151 -13.09 13.96 14.38
C PRO A 151 -13.69 13.39 13.09
N GLY A 152 -14.27 12.19 13.17
CA GLY A 152 -14.92 11.54 12.03
C GLY A 152 -13.96 11.03 10.93
N PHE A 153 -12.64 11.01 11.18
CA PHE A 153 -11.68 10.57 10.18
C PHE A 153 -11.91 9.12 9.74
N ASN A 154 -11.83 8.90 8.43
CA ASN A 154 -11.98 7.60 7.82
C ASN A 154 -10.63 6.87 7.71
N THR A 155 -10.41 5.88 8.58
CA THR A 155 -9.14 5.13 8.68
C THR A 155 -8.93 4.07 7.60
N ARG A 156 -9.87 3.87 6.67
CA ARG A 156 -9.90 2.69 5.78
C ARG A 156 -8.60 2.45 5.01
N GLN A 157 -7.95 3.51 4.50
CA GLN A 157 -6.67 3.35 3.80
C GLN A 157 -5.56 2.82 4.74
N ILE A 158 -5.57 3.26 6.01
CA ILE A 158 -4.65 2.76 7.04
C ILE A 158 -5.03 1.32 7.40
N ASP A 159 -6.31 1.02 7.58
CA ASP A 159 -6.83 -0.32 7.87
C ASP A 159 -6.44 -1.34 6.80
N ASN A 160 -6.50 -0.95 5.52
CA ASN A 160 -6.10 -1.80 4.41
C ASN A 160 -4.61 -2.15 4.44
N GLN A 161 -3.74 -1.16 4.67
CA GLN A 161 -2.30 -1.41 4.76
C GLN A 161 -1.91 -2.11 6.06
N TYR A 162 -2.64 -1.89 7.15
CA TYR A 162 -2.43 -2.62 8.40
C TYR A 162 -2.83 -4.10 8.26
N ALA A 163 -3.92 -4.41 7.56
CA ALA A 163 -4.27 -5.79 7.22
C ALA A 163 -3.19 -6.46 6.36
N ARG A 164 -2.63 -5.74 5.38
CA ARG A 164 -1.49 -6.20 4.58
C ARG A 164 -0.26 -6.48 5.45
N TYR A 165 0.11 -5.54 6.32
CA TYR A 165 1.19 -5.69 7.29
C TYR A 165 1.03 -6.95 8.14
N LEU A 166 -0.16 -7.19 8.69
CA LEU A 166 -0.43 -8.35 9.54
C LEU A 166 -0.14 -9.67 8.82
N LEU A 167 -0.66 -9.83 7.61
CA LEU A 167 -0.47 -11.06 6.83
C LEU A 167 0.98 -11.23 6.41
N GLU A 168 1.60 -10.20 5.83
CA GLU A 168 2.98 -10.29 5.34
C GLU A 168 4.00 -10.48 6.47
N ASN A 169 3.86 -9.75 7.58
CA ASN A 169 4.77 -9.88 8.72
C ASN A 169 4.66 -11.24 9.40
N ALA A 170 3.44 -11.80 9.54
CA ALA A 170 3.27 -13.14 10.09
C ALA A 170 3.95 -14.18 9.21
N THR A 171 3.77 -14.12 7.88
CA THR A 171 4.45 -15.00 6.93
C THR A 171 5.97 -14.85 7.01
N TYR A 172 6.49 -13.61 7.05
CA TYR A 172 7.92 -13.34 7.13
C TYR A 172 8.56 -13.86 8.43
N SER A 173 7.92 -13.62 9.57
CA SER A 173 8.39 -14.08 10.89
C SER A 173 8.08 -15.56 11.16
N ASN A 174 7.28 -16.20 10.30
CA ASN A 174 6.82 -17.58 10.43
C ASN A 174 6.18 -17.88 11.81
N ASP A 175 5.40 -16.93 12.36
CA ASP A 175 4.74 -17.06 13.66
C ASP A 175 3.52 -17.98 13.59
N ARG A 176 3.77 -19.29 13.55
CA ARG A 176 2.72 -20.32 13.46
C ARG A 176 1.73 -20.26 14.62
N ALA A 177 2.20 -19.95 15.83
CA ALA A 177 1.38 -19.96 17.04
C ALA A 177 0.27 -18.89 17.00
N ARG A 178 0.58 -17.69 16.48
CA ARG A 178 -0.41 -16.59 16.39
C ARG A 178 -1.04 -16.44 15.00
N SER A 179 -0.58 -17.21 14.01
CA SER A 179 -0.97 -17.09 12.60
C SER A 179 -2.50 -17.01 12.37
N PHE A 180 -3.30 -17.83 13.05
CA PHE A 180 -4.77 -17.78 12.95
C PHE A 180 -5.36 -16.48 13.52
N SER A 181 -4.95 -16.07 14.72
CA SER A 181 -5.43 -14.82 15.33
C SER A 181 -5.04 -13.58 14.51
N VAL A 182 -3.82 -13.57 13.96
CA VAL A 182 -3.33 -12.49 13.10
C VAL A 182 -4.17 -12.42 11.82
N TRP A 183 -4.45 -13.57 11.19
CA TRP A 183 -5.35 -13.61 10.04
C TRP A 183 -6.76 -13.13 10.40
N LEU A 184 -7.30 -13.54 11.55
CA LEU A 184 -8.63 -13.14 11.98
C LEU A 184 -8.75 -11.62 12.12
N ASP A 185 -7.73 -10.97 12.67
CA ASP A 185 -7.64 -9.51 12.80
C ASP A 185 -7.57 -8.84 11.42
N ALA A 186 -6.73 -9.34 10.51
CA ALA A 186 -6.66 -8.84 9.13
C ALA A 186 -8.00 -9.01 8.41
N ASN A 187 -8.62 -10.19 8.51
CA ASN A 187 -9.89 -10.51 7.87
C ASN A 187 -11.04 -9.61 8.34
N LYS A 188 -11.07 -9.27 9.63
CA LYS A 188 -12.05 -8.33 10.19
C LYS A 188 -11.94 -6.96 9.53
N LEU A 189 -10.73 -6.43 9.36
CA LEU A 189 -10.48 -5.15 8.70
C LEU A 189 -10.89 -5.17 7.23
N LEU A 190 -10.59 -6.26 6.51
CA LEU A 190 -10.90 -6.41 5.09
C LEU A 190 -12.41 -6.55 4.85
N LEU A 191 -13.09 -7.43 5.59
CA LEU A 191 -14.54 -7.62 5.45
C LEU A 191 -15.33 -6.36 5.82
N MET A 192 -14.87 -5.60 6.83
CA MET A 192 -15.49 -4.33 7.18
C MET A 192 -15.42 -3.31 6.04
N GLN A 193 -14.29 -3.25 5.33
CA GLN A 193 -14.13 -2.37 4.16
C GLN A 193 -15.00 -2.82 3.00
N MET A 194 -14.96 -4.12 2.64
CA MET A 194 -15.78 -4.68 1.55
C MET A 194 -17.28 -4.42 1.73
N ARG A 195 -17.78 -4.45 2.97
CA ARG A 195 -19.20 -4.19 3.27
C ARG A 195 -19.57 -2.71 3.17
N LYS A 196 -18.66 -1.82 3.57
CA LYS A 196 -18.93 -0.38 3.66
C LYS A 196 -18.65 0.39 2.37
N GLU A 197 -17.81 -0.16 1.49
CA GLU A 197 -17.31 0.52 0.30
C GLU A 197 -17.46 -0.36 -0.93
N LYS A 198 -18.64 -0.29 -1.55
CA LYS A 198 -18.98 -1.13 -2.70
C LYS A 198 -18.18 -0.84 -3.96
N ASP A 199 -17.44 0.26 -4.00
CA ASP A 199 -16.61 0.70 -5.13
C ASP A 199 -15.10 0.52 -4.87
N ASN A 200 -14.71 -0.08 -3.73
CA ASN A 200 -13.32 -0.17 -3.31
C ASN A 200 -12.72 -1.57 -3.60
N HIS A 201 -11.79 -1.64 -4.56
CA HIS A 201 -11.11 -2.90 -4.90
C HIS A 201 -9.92 -3.25 -3.97
N TYR A 202 -9.42 -2.31 -3.16
CA TYR A 202 -8.17 -2.51 -2.39
C TYR A 202 -8.23 -3.64 -1.37
N PRO A 203 -9.34 -3.88 -0.64
CA PRO A 203 -9.46 -5.01 0.28
C PRO A 203 -9.32 -6.36 -0.44
N TYR A 204 -9.82 -6.47 -1.67
CA TYR A 204 -9.68 -7.69 -2.48
C TYR A 204 -8.22 -7.95 -2.86
N ARG A 205 -7.46 -6.89 -3.19
CA ARG A 205 -6.02 -7.02 -3.45
C ARG A 205 -5.27 -7.65 -2.28
N VAL A 206 -5.60 -7.25 -1.05
CA VAL A 206 -4.97 -7.81 0.16
C VAL A 206 -5.47 -9.22 0.45
N ALA A 207 -6.78 -9.46 0.28
CA ALA A 207 -7.39 -10.78 0.49
C ALA A 207 -6.87 -11.85 -0.49
N SER A 208 -6.33 -11.46 -1.66
CA SER A 208 -5.65 -12.41 -2.56
C SER A 208 -4.53 -13.21 -1.88
N ALA A 209 -3.88 -12.64 -0.85
CA ALA A 209 -2.83 -13.32 -0.09
C ALA A 209 -3.34 -14.48 0.78
N TYR A 210 -4.66 -14.65 0.94
CA TYR A 210 -5.23 -15.73 1.75
C TYR A 210 -4.80 -17.11 1.27
N LYS A 211 -4.69 -17.31 -0.04
CA LYS A 211 -4.25 -18.58 -0.62
C LYS A 211 -2.85 -18.96 -0.10
N ASP A 212 -1.89 -18.06 -0.28
CA ASP A 212 -0.51 -18.32 0.13
C ASP A 212 -0.42 -18.42 1.67
N TYR A 213 -1.24 -17.64 2.40
CA TYR A 213 -1.28 -17.67 3.86
C TYR A 213 -1.76 -19.02 4.42
N ILE A 214 -2.81 -19.61 3.83
CA ILE A 214 -3.32 -20.91 4.27
C ILE A 214 -2.40 -22.07 3.83
N GLU A 215 -1.74 -21.94 2.67
CA GLU A 215 -0.72 -22.90 2.25
C GLU A 215 0.49 -22.89 3.18
N HIS A 216 0.87 -21.71 3.71
CA HIS A 216 1.99 -21.55 4.62
C HIS A 216 1.70 -22.00 6.06
N PHE A 217 0.50 -21.70 6.58
CA PHE A 217 0.15 -21.93 7.99
C PHE A 217 -0.88 -23.04 8.25
N GLY A 218 -1.62 -23.48 7.23
CA GLY A 218 -2.82 -24.30 7.40
C GLY A 218 -2.59 -25.64 8.09
N GLU A 219 -1.40 -26.23 7.97
CA GLU A 219 -1.06 -27.48 8.70
C GLU A 219 -1.00 -27.28 10.22
N SER A 220 -0.74 -26.06 10.69
CA SER A 220 -0.67 -25.73 12.12
C SER A 220 -2.03 -25.42 12.75
N TRP A 221 -3.10 -25.39 11.93
CA TRP A 221 -4.43 -24.97 12.38
C TRP A 221 -5.33 -26.15 12.68
N ASP A 222 -6.20 -25.99 13.68
CA ASP A 222 -7.22 -26.98 13.99
C ASP A 222 -8.39 -26.96 13.00
N ARG A 223 -9.26 -27.98 13.08
CA ARG A 223 -10.43 -28.10 12.19
C ARG A 223 -11.37 -26.89 12.24
N ARG A 224 -11.56 -26.28 13.42
CA ARG A 224 -12.45 -25.12 13.59
C ARG A 224 -11.84 -23.88 12.95
N GLN A 225 -10.53 -23.70 13.08
CA GLN A 225 -9.78 -22.63 12.45
C GLN A 225 -9.82 -22.73 10.91
N ILE A 226 -9.58 -23.93 10.36
CA ILE A 226 -9.70 -24.19 8.91
C ILE A 226 -11.14 -23.92 8.42
N ALA A 227 -12.15 -24.39 9.16
CA ALA A 227 -13.55 -24.14 8.80
C ALA A 227 -13.90 -22.65 8.82
N ALA A 228 -13.43 -21.89 9.83
CA ALA A 228 -13.64 -20.45 9.93
C ALA A 228 -12.98 -19.71 8.76
N PHE A 229 -11.75 -20.08 8.39
CA PHE A 229 -11.05 -19.52 7.24
C PHE A 229 -11.80 -19.80 5.94
N ARG A 230 -12.22 -21.04 5.71
CA ARG A 230 -13.01 -21.42 4.54
C ARG A 230 -14.32 -20.63 4.45
N SER A 231 -15.02 -20.46 5.56
CA SER A 231 -16.23 -19.65 5.62
C SER A 231 -15.96 -18.18 5.26
N ALA A 232 -14.82 -17.63 5.70
CA ALA A 232 -14.43 -16.27 5.34
C ALA A 232 -14.07 -16.15 3.85
N CYS A 233 -13.35 -17.11 3.26
CA CYS A 233 -13.10 -17.15 1.80
C CYS A 233 -14.41 -17.17 1.00
N ASN A 234 -15.37 -18.02 1.40
CA ASN A 234 -16.69 -18.06 0.79
C ASN A 234 -17.45 -16.73 0.93
N THR A 235 -17.31 -16.06 2.08
CA THR A 235 -17.89 -14.73 2.29
C THR A 235 -17.30 -13.71 1.31
N VAL A 236 -15.97 -13.71 1.12
CA VAL A 236 -15.31 -12.82 0.15
C VAL A 236 -15.78 -13.11 -1.27
N ILE A 237 -15.83 -14.39 -1.69
CA ILE A 237 -16.34 -14.79 -3.01
C ILE A 237 -17.81 -14.37 -3.18
N GLY A 238 -18.64 -14.56 -2.16
CA GLY A 238 -20.03 -14.12 -2.15
C GLY A 238 -20.16 -12.61 -2.33
N ASN A 239 -19.35 -11.82 -1.62
CA ASN A 239 -19.31 -10.36 -1.78
C ASN A 239 -18.94 -9.97 -3.21
N ILE A 240 -17.95 -10.64 -3.84
CA ILE A 240 -17.56 -10.40 -5.24
C ILE A 240 -18.75 -10.60 -6.18
N GLY A 241 -19.58 -11.62 -5.92
CA GLY A 241 -20.79 -11.88 -6.71
C GLY A 241 -21.86 -10.78 -6.64
N THR A 242 -21.78 -9.88 -5.67
CA THR A 242 -22.71 -8.75 -5.49
C THR A 242 -22.18 -7.40 -5.98
N LEU A 243 -20.94 -7.36 -6.46
CA LEU A 243 -20.30 -6.13 -6.94
C LEU A 243 -20.87 -5.68 -8.28
N GLU A 244 -20.83 -4.37 -8.53
CA GLU A 244 -21.12 -3.82 -9.85
C GLU A 244 -20.14 -4.34 -10.90
N ARG A 245 -20.60 -4.41 -12.17
CA ARG A 245 -19.83 -5.01 -13.27
C ARG A 245 -18.43 -4.42 -13.44
N HIS A 246 -18.29 -3.10 -13.29
CA HIS A 246 -17.02 -2.41 -13.47
C HIS A 246 -16.00 -2.81 -12.38
N LEU A 247 -16.43 -2.87 -11.11
CA LEU A 247 -15.57 -3.28 -10.01
C LEU A 247 -15.32 -4.79 -10.02
N ALA A 248 -16.34 -5.59 -10.33
CA ALA A 248 -16.20 -7.03 -10.48
C ALA A 248 -15.12 -7.37 -11.52
N ALA A 249 -15.06 -6.64 -12.64
CA ALA A 249 -14.05 -6.81 -13.69
C ALA A 249 -12.64 -6.30 -13.32
N HIS A 250 -12.48 -5.63 -12.17
CA HIS A 250 -11.19 -5.07 -11.77
C HIS A 250 -10.15 -6.19 -11.56
N PRO A 251 -8.89 -6.03 -12.04
CA PRO A 251 -7.85 -7.07 -11.94
C PRO A 251 -7.64 -7.62 -10.51
N HIS A 252 -7.57 -6.74 -9.51
CA HIS A 252 -7.45 -7.16 -8.10
C HIS A 252 -8.60 -8.05 -7.62
N VAL A 253 -9.84 -7.79 -8.07
CA VAL A 253 -11.01 -8.56 -7.69
C VAL A 253 -10.99 -9.93 -8.37
N GLN A 254 -10.65 -9.97 -9.66
CA GLN A 254 -10.51 -11.21 -10.41
C GLN A 254 -9.39 -12.09 -9.86
N GLN A 255 -8.23 -11.50 -9.54
CA GLN A 255 -7.11 -12.21 -8.94
C GLN A 255 -7.48 -12.78 -7.56
N CYS A 256 -8.16 -12.00 -6.72
CA CYS A 256 -8.65 -12.45 -5.43
C CYS A 256 -9.60 -13.64 -5.58
N LYS A 257 -10.58 -13.53 -6.49
CA LYS A 257 -11.52 -14.61 -6.78
C LYS A 257 -10.79 -15.89 -7.21
N ALA A 258 -9.86 -15.78 -8.16
CA ALA A 258 -9.07 -16.92 -8.65
C ALA A 258 -8.23 -17.56 -7.54
N ALA A 259 -7.55 -16.75 -6.72
CA ALA A 259 -6.76 -17.23 -5.59
C ALA A 259 -7.63 -18.00 -4.59
N LEU A 260 -8.80 -17.46 -4.21
CA LEU A 260 -9.70 -18.10 -3.25
C LEU A 260 -10.38 -19.37 -3.78
N GLN A 261 -10.63 -19.46 -5.09
CA GLN A 261 -11.22 -20.64 -5.72
C GLN A 261 -10.24 -21.81 -5.89
N THR A 262 -8.93 -21.52 -5.88
CA THR A 262 -7.87 -22.50 -6.12
C THR A 262 -7.14 -22.93 -4.85
N VAL A 263 -7.62 -22.51 -3.67
CA VAL A 263 -7.06 -22.90 -2.37
C VAL A 263 -7.06 -24.41 -2.22
N ALA A 264 -5.88 -24.98 -2.00
CA ALA A 264 -5.74 -26.35 -1.53
C ALA A 264 -6.01 -26.40 -0.01
N TRP A 265 -7.04 -27.14 0.40
CA TRP A 265 -7.40 -27.25 1.82
C TRP A 265 -6.56 -28.34 2.49
N PRO A 266 -5.93 -28.07 3.65
CA PRO A 266 -5.23 -29.09 4.41
C PRO A 266 -6.17 -30.27 4.71
N ASN A 267 -5.66 -31.51 4.55
CA ASN A 267 -6.41 -32.74 4.81
C ASN A 267 -6.61 -32.97 6.31
N VAL A 268 -7.42 -32.13 6.95
CA VAL A 268 -7.73 -32.25 8.38
C VAL A 268 -8.94 -33.15 8.57
N GLY A 269 -8.86 -34.42 8.13
CA GLY A 269 -9.86 -35.48 8.35
C GLY A 269 -11.31 -34.98 8.44
N VAL A 270 -11.86 -34.50 7.32
CA VAL A 270 -13.16 -33.83 7.29
C VAL A 270 -14.27 -34.86 7.28
N ALA A 271 -14.96 -35.06 8.41
CA ALA A 271 -16.31 -35.60 8.38
C ALA A 271 -17.23 -34.49 7.84
N ALA A 272 -17.89 -34.78 6.72
CA ALA A 272 -18.82 -33.88 6.05
C ALA A 272 -20.08 -33.68 6.92
N SER A 273 -20.13 -32.60 7.70
CA SER A 273 -21.35 -31.95 8.16
C SER A 273 -21.00 -30.76 9.03
N TYR A 274 -20.96 -29.55 8.46
CA TYR A 274 -21.30 -28.28 9.13
C TYR A 274 -21.30 -27.20 8.04
N VAL A 275 -22.34 -27.22 7.21
CA VAL A 275 -22.71 -26.09 6.35
C VAL A 275 -24.02 -25.54 6.89
N SER A 276 -23.91 -24.60 7.82
CA SER A 276 -24.86 -23.51 8.11
C SER A 276 -24.62 -23.03 9.55
N GLY A 277 -23.72 -22.07 9.68
CA GLY A 277 -23.47 -21.38 10.94
C GLY A 277 -22.89 -20.01 10.61
N SER A 278 -23.76 -19.03 10.47
CA SER A 278 -23.41 -17.63 10.23
C SER A 278 -22.30 -17.19 11.19
N VAL A 279 -21.27 -16.53 10.64
CA VAL A 279 -20.11 -15.98 11.38
C VAL A 279 -20.55 -15.02 12.51
N GLU A 280 -21.79 -14.58 12.52
CA GLU A 280 -22.41 -13.75 13.57
C GLU A 280 -22.36 -14.39 14.97
N ASN A 281 -22.34 -15.72 15.09
CA ASN A 281 -22.30 -16.38 16.40
C ASN A 281 -20.90 -16.46 17.05
N LEU A 282 -19.82 -16.23 16.29
CA LEU A 282 -18.48 -16.08 16.88
C LEU A 282 -18.18 -14.64 17.32
N ILE A 283 -19.02 -13.68 16.93
CA ILE A 283 -18.92 -12.27 17.34
C ILE A 283 -19.62 -12.03 18.69
N GLN A 284 -20.51 -12.92 19.14
CA GLN A 284 -21.30 -12.74 20.36
C GLN A 284 -20.79 -13.43 21.63
N LEU A 285 -19.67 -14.15 21.63
CA LEU A 285 -19.10 -14.74 22.86
C LEU A 285 -18.31 -13.76 23.74
N ARG A 286 -18.68 -12.46 23.75
CA ARG A 286 -18.42 -11.54 24.88
C ARG A 286 -19.50 -10.46 25.00
N GLY A 287 -20.38 -10.64 25.98
CA GLY A 287 -21.17 -9.58 26.64
C GLY A 287 -22.37 -10.18 27.38
N PRO A 288 -22.73 -9.76 28.62
CA PRO A 288 -22.53 -8.41 29.14
C PRO A 288 -21.92 -8.36 30.55
N THR A 289 -20.88 -7.55 30.74
CA THR A 289 -20.80 -6.73 31.96
C THR A 289 -20.57 -5.30 31.51
N GLY A 290 -21.59 -4.49 31.71
CA GLY A 290 -21.50 -3.06 31.46
C GLY A 290 -20.50 -2.44 32.43
N ARG A 291 -19.54 -1.71 31.87
CA ARG A 291 -19.17 -0.34 32.28
C ARG A 291 -18.13 0.20 31.29
N ASN A 292 -18.36 1.44 30.89
CA ASN A 292 -17.48 2.31 30.12
C ASN A 292 -16.00 2.05 30.39
N ASN A 293 -15.22 1.75 29.34
CA ASN A 293 -13.76 1.94 29.33
C ASN A 293 -13.27 2.09 27.88
N ARG A 294 -13.47 3.28 27.30
CA ARG A 294 -12.63 3.79 26.19
C ARG A 294 -11.34 4.37 26.77
N THR A 295 -10.54 3.57 27.48
CA THR A 295 -9.18 3.95 27.89
C THR A 295 -8.45 2.69 28.34
N ARG A 296 -7.19 2.53 27.90
CA ARG A 296 -6.20 1.50 28.27
C ARG A 296 -6.25 0.19 27.49
N ILE A 297 -5.21 0.04 26.65
CA ILE A 297 -4.39 -1.13 26.27
C ILE A 297 -3.80 -0.63 24.93
N ILE A 298 -2.55 -0.18 24.82
CA ILE A 298 -1.31 -0.92 25.05
C ILE A 298 -0.26 0.01 25.68
N ALA A 299 0.11 -0.30 26.91
CA ALA A 299 1.40 0.03 27.50
C ALA A 299 1.79 -1.21 28.30
N ARG A 300 2.70 -2.02 27.75
CA ARG A 300 3.73 -2.81 28.46
C ARG A 300 4.42 -3.77 27.50
N LEU A 301 5.74 -3.60 27.46
CA LEU A 301 6.81 -4.35 26.80
C LEU A 301 6.92 -4.09 25.30
#